data_AF-A0A7V9I6E2-F1
#
_entry.id   AF-A0A7V9I6E2-F1
#
_cell.length_a   1.000
_cell.length_b   1.000
_cell.length_c   1.000
_cell.angle_alpha   90.00
_cell.angle_beta   90.00
_cell.angle_gamma   90.00
#
_symmetry.space_group_name_H-M   'P 1'
#
loop_
_entity.id
_entity.type
_entity.pdbx_description
1 polymer ?
#
loop_
_entity_poly.entity_id
_entity_poly.type
_entity_poly.pdbx_seq_one_letter_code
_entity_poly.pdbx_strand_id
1 'polypeptide(L)'
;TGKLVTSAALVLMFAFFVLSTSPGTDVKQFGIGLAAGVIFDATVIRALLVPSIMRVMGRWNWWLPSGAARALRTEPSPLTDPT
;
A
#
# COMPACT_ATOMS: atom_id res chain seq x y z
N THR A 1 -6.57 -13.51 -0.91
CA THR A 1 -5.48 -12.60 -0.47
C THR A 1 -5.94 -11.44 0.41
N GLY A 2 -7.23 -11.05 0.42
CA GLY A 2 -7.72 -9.94 1.27
C GLY A 2 -7.34 -10.05 2.75
N LYS A 3 -7.47 -11.25 3.36
CA LYS A 3 -7.14 -11.48 4.78
C LYS A 3 -5.70 -11.14 5.16
N LEU A 4 -4.72 -11.40 4.27
CA LEU A 4 -3.31 -11.12 4.54
C LEU A 4 -3.03 -9.60 4.54
N VAL A 5 -3.68 -8.88 3.62
CA VAL A 5 -3.60 -7.41 3.55
C VAL A 5 -4.25 -6.77 4.78
N THR A 6 -5.38 -7.30 5.24
CA THR A 6 -6.04 -6.81 6.45
C THR A 6 -5.18 -7.06 7.70
N SER A 7 -4.51 -8.22 7.80
CA SER A 7 -3.58 -8.51 8.90
C SER A 7 -2.38 -7.57 8.92
N ALA A 8 -1.77 -7.30 7.76
CA ALA A 8 -0.64 -6.36 7.68
C ALA A 8 -1.04 -4.92 8.07
N ALA A 9 -2.24 -4.48 7.66
CA ALA A 9 -2.77 -3.16 8.04
C ALA A 9 -3.02 -3.03 9.55
N LEU A 10 -3.54 -4.09 10.19
CA LEU A 10 -3.77 -4.12 11.65
C LEU A 10 -2.47 -4.01 12.44
N VAL A 11 -1.41 -4.72 12.04
CA VAL A 11 -0.11 -4.66 12.72
C VAL A 11 0.48 -3.25 12.66
N LEU A 12 0.40 -2.59 11.50
CA LEU A 12 0.87 -1.21 11.34
C LEU A 12 0.05 -0.23 12.20
N MET A 13 -1.27 -0.44 12.28
CA MET A 13 -2.16 0.36 13.13
C MET A 13 -1.78 0.28 14.61
N PHE A 14 -1.51 -0.93 15.12
CA PHE A 14 -1.10 -1.13 16.51
C PHE A 14 0.29 -0.57 16.82
N ALA A 15 1.26 -0.71 15.91
CA ALA A 15 2.61 -0.18 16.11
C ALA A 15 2.60 1.34 16.32
N PHE A 16 1.78 2.05 15.56
CA PHE A 16 1.64 3.49 15.66
C PHE A 16 0.78 3.92 16.86
N PHE A 17 -0.25 3.15 17.23
CA PHE A 17 -1.00 3.38 18.47
C PHE A 17 -0.10 3.32 19.72
N VAL A 18 0.83 2.36 19.78
CA VAL A 18 1.79 2.24 20.89
C VAL A 18 2.77 3.41 20.93
N LEU A 19 3.29 3.83 19.76
CA LEU A 19 4.17 4.99 19.68
C LEU A 19 3.47 6.28 20.16
N SER A 20 2.14 6.35 20.05
CA SER A 20 1.36 7.48 20.54
C SER A 20 1.23 7.61 22.05
N THR A 21 1.61 6.58 22.81
CA THR A 21 1.41 6.54 24.27
C THR A 21 2.65 7.02 25.04
N SER A 22 3.72 7.44 24.37
CA SER A 22 4.98 7.77 25.04
C SER A 22 4.98 9.19 25.68
N PRO A 23 5.67 9.37 26.84
CA PRO A 23 5.29 10.36 27.87
C PRO A 23 5.84 11.78 27.68
N GLY A 24 6.64 12.05 26.65
CA GLY A 24 7.13 13.41 26.36
C GLY A 24 6.04 14.25 25.68
N THR A 25 5.94 15.55 25.97
CA THR A 25 5.01 16.46 25.25
C THR A 25 5.24 16.45 23.74
N ASP A 26 6.50 16.32 23.30
CA ASP A 26 6.85 16.08 21.89
C ASP A 26 6.31 14.75 21.39
N VAL A 27 6.39 13.70 22.20
CA VAL A 27 5.93 12.36 21.84
C VAL A 27 4.41 12.24 21.81
N LYS A 28 3.70 13.01 22.65
CA LYS A 28 2.23 13.08 22.63
C LYS A 28 1.72 13.75 21.35
N GLN A 29 2.38 14.82 20.89
CA GLN A 29 2.06 15.45 19.61
C GLN A 29 2.37 14.52 18.44
N PHE A 30 3.53 13.88 18.47
CA PHE A 30 3.93 12.88 17.47
C PHE A 30 2.93 11.72 17.42
N GLY A 31 2.50 11.26 18.59
CA GLY A 31 1.53 10.20 18.75
C GLY A 31 0.18 10.46 18.11
N ILE A 32 -0.39 11.62 18.39
CA ILE A 32 -1.67 12.03 17.80
C ILE A 32 -1.55 12.16 16.28
N GLY A 33 -0.47 12.77 15.78
CA GLY A 33 -0.23 12.92 14.34
C GLY A 33 -0.08 11.58 13.63
N LEU A 34 0.59 10.64 14.28
CA LEU A 34 0.84 9.29 13.79
C LEU A 34 -0.44 8.42 13.83
N ALA A 35 -1.23 8.50 14.90
CA ALA A 35 -2.54 7.85 14.97
C ALA A 35 -3.50 8.37 13.87
N ALA A 36 -3.52 9.69 13.64
CA ALA A 36 -4.29 10.29 12.55
C ALA A 36 -3.78 9.85 11.16
N GLY A 37 -2.46 9.81 10.95
CA GLY A 37 -1.84 9.38 9.71
C GLY A 37 -2.18 7.93 9.34
N VAL A 38 -2.26 7.05 10.32
CA VAL A 38 -2.68 5.65 10.12
C VAL A 38 -4.12 5.53 9.71
N ILE A 39 -5.02 6.23 10.39
CA ILE A 39 -6.45 6.22 10.06
C ILE A 39 -6.63 6.72 8.62
N PHE A 40 -5.90 7.78 8.25
CA PHE A 40 -5.91 8.31 6.89
C PHE A 40 -5.35 7.33 5.85
N ASP A 41 -4.22 6.65 6.12
CA ASP A 41 -3.65 5.64 5.20
C ASP A 41 -4.58 4.43 5.02
N ALA A 42 -5.17 3.93 6.11
CA ALA A 42 -6.07 2.79 6.05
C ALA A 42 -7.39 3.11 5.29
N THR A 43 -7.89 4.34 5.41
CA THR A 43 -9.16 4.77 4.80
C THR A 43 -8.95 5.38 3.42
N VAL A 44 -8.28 6.54 3.34
CA VAL A 44 -8.14 7.30 2.11
C VAL A 44 -7.18 6.61 1.15
N ILE A 45 -5.99 6.21 1.61
CA ILE A 45 -5.00 5.63 0.72
C ILE A 45 -5.40 4.22 0.31
N ARG A 46 -5.62 3.31 1.26
CA ARG A 46 -5.90 1.89 0.93
C ARG A 46 -7.30 1.64 0.40
N ALA A 47 -8.34 2.29 0.93
CA ALA A 47 -9.71 1.99 0.50
C ALA A 47 -10.11 2.75 -0.78
N LEU A 48 -9.50 3.90 -1.08
CA LEU A 48 -9.86 4.73 -2.24
C LEU A 48 -8.69 4.92 -3.22
N LEU A 49 -7.55 5.43 -2.75
CA LEU A 49 -6.46 5.86 -3.64
C LEU A 49 -5.79 4.68 -4.37
N VAL A 50 -5.47 3.61 -3.65
CA VAL A 50 -4.87 2.40 -4.22
C VAL A 50 -5.80 1.75 -5.26
N PRO A 51 -7.07 1.42 -4.98
CA PRO A 51 -7.93 0.80 -5.97
C PRO A 51 -8.25 1.72 -7.15
N SER A 52 -8.38 3.04 -6.92
CA SER A 52 -8.61 4.00 -8.01
C SER A 52 -7.39 4.13 -8.93
N ILE A 53 -6.18 4.27 -8.38
CA ILE A 53 -4.94 4.30 -9.16
C ILE A 53 -4.74 2.98 -9.89
N MET A 54 -4.98 1.84 -9.24
CA MET A 54 -4.90 0.51 -9.88
C MET A 54 -5.88 0.39 -11.05
N ARG A 55 -7.09 0.96 -10.92
CA ARG A 55 -8.07 1.02 -12.00
C ARG A 55 -7.64 1.95 -13.13
N VAL A 56 -7.08 3.11 -12.81
CA VAL A 56 -6.64 4.12 -13.79
C VAL A 56 -5.39 3.68 -14.54
N MET A 57 -4.38 3.17 -13.84
CA MET A 57 -3.13 2.71 -14.45
C MET A 57 -3.31 1.34 -15.14
N GLY A 58 -4.26 0.51 -14.68
CA GLY A 58 -4.68 -0.71 -15.35
C GLY A 58 -3.52 -1.58 -15.86
N ARG A 59 -3.40 -1.68 -17.18
CA ARG A 59 -2.36 -2.45 -17.91
C ARG A 59 -0.93 -2.01 -17.58
N TRP A 60 -0.70 -0.73 -17.33
CA TRP A 60 0.64 -0.20 -17.06
C TRP A 60 1.16 -0.64 -15.69
N ASN A 61 0.26 -0.94 -14.74
CA ASN A 61 0.64 -1.46 -13.44
C ASN A 61 1.09 -2.93 -13.47
N TRP A 62 0.74 -3.66 -14.53
CA TRP A 62 1.04 -5.10 -14.72
C TRP A 62 1.95 -5.37 -15.93
N TRP A 63 2.59 -4.32 -16.46
CA TRP A 63 3.56 -4.47 -17.53
C TRP A 63 4.91 -4.93 -16.97
N LEU A 64 5.41 -6.05 -17.51
CA LEU A 64 6.75 -6.54 -17.21
C LEU A 64 7.68 -6.19 -18.38
N PRO A 65 8.73 -5.37 -18.17
CA PRO A 65 9.70 -5.06 -19.22
C PRO A 65 10.37 -6.34 -19.74
N SER A 66 10.62 -6.40 -21.05
CA SER A 66 11.23 -7.56 -21.71
C SER A 66 12.58 -7.98 -21.13
N GLY A 67 13.38 -7.02 -20.64
CA GLY A 67 14.63 -7.30 -19.93
C GLY A 67 14.42 -8.02 -18.59
N ALA A 68 13.41 -7.63 -17.82
CA ALA A 68 13.05 -8.27 -16.56
C ALA A 68 12.44 -9.67 -16.78
N ALA A 69 11.59 -9.82 -17.79
CA ALA A 69 11.01 -11.11 -18.18
C ALA A 69 12.10 -12.12 -18.58
N ARG A 70 13.10 -11.67 -19.36
CA ARG A 70 14.26 -12.48 -19.76
C ARG A 70 15.12 -12.91 -18.58
N ALA A 71 15.33 -12.03 -17.60
CA ALA A 71 16.06 -12.38 -16.37
C ALA A 71 15.30 -13.40 -15.51
N LEU A 72 13.97 -13.26 -15.42
CA LEU A 72 13.09 -14.15 -14.67
C LEU A 72 12.73 -15.46 -15.42
N ARG A 73 13.16 -15.62 -16.68
CA ARG A 73 12.76 -16.73 -17.57
C ARG A 73 11.23 -16.91 -17.64
N THR A 74 10.50 -15.80 -17.58
CA THR A 74 9.03 -15.77 -17.70
C THR A 74 8.64 -15.16 -19.04
N GLU A 75 7.46 -15.49 -19.53
CA GLU A 75 6.94 -14.85 -20.75
C GLU A 75 6.69 -13.35 -20.48
N PRO A 76 7.16 -12.45 -21.36
CA PRO A 76 6.85 -11.02 -21.24
C PRO A 76 5.34 -10.80 -21.22
N SER A 77 4.86 -9.98 -20.29
CA SER A 77 3.44 -9.59 -20.21
C SER A 77 3.02 -8.96 -21.54
N PRO A 78 2.04 -9.54 -22.28
CA PRO A 78 1.64 -9.02 -23.58
C PRO A 78 0.85 -7.73 -23.38
N LEU A 79 1.40 -6.60 -23.84
CA LEU A 79 0.67 -5.33 -23.94
C LEU A 79 -0.34 -5.29 -25.10
N THR A 80 -0.68 -6.42 -25.70
CA THR A 80 -1.51 -6.51 -26.91
C THR A 80 -2.96 -6.81 -26.60
N ASP A 81 -3.86 -5.96 -27.10
CA ASP A 81 -5.28 -6.30 -27.29
C ASP A 81 -5.44 -7.35 -28.40
N PRO A 82 -6.29 -8.38 -28.23
CA PRO A 82 -6.80 -9.17 -29.34
C PRO A 82 -8.07 -8.53 -29.91
N THR A 83 -8.00 -7.29 -30.42
CA THR A 83 -8.91 -6.71 -31.43
C THR A 83 -8.28 -5.48 -32.07
#